data_AF-A0A2T0MAU6-F1
#
_entry.id   AF-A0A2T0MAU6-F1
#
_cell.length_a   1.000
_cell.length_b   1.000
_cell.length_c   1.000
_cell.angle_alpha   90.00
_cell.angle_beta   90.00
_cell.angle_gamma   90.00
#
_symmetry.space_group_name_H-M   'P 1'
#
loop_
_entity.id
_entity.type
_entity.pdbx_description
1 polymer ?
#
loop_
_entity_poly.entity_id
_entity_poly.type
_entity_poly.pdbx_seq_one_letter_code
_entity_poly.pdbx_strand_id
1 'polypeptide(L)'
;MKTVLFLLTVIVLVGTDLTAQSKSREIPSKKISSEKIKPFVDSLRQKILSDTLRFNRRDLSHVNGRTKNQNPYSMLITVNMKYSYRLDIVENHLVKEFVNSILDSENIESIVFIEKENTPILGGHMASEGWIFITLIPKIKLDFEVGGLKYRKGKKRKGGDNFLQRKKGEIMIRT
;
A
#
# COMPACT_ATOMS: atom_id res chain seq x y z
N MET A 1 -61.88 6.19 45.11
CA MET A 1 -61.36 6.70 43.82
C MET A 1 -60.51 5.59 43.22
N LYS A 2 -60.98 4.87 42.18
CA LYS A 2 -60.69 5.13 40.75
C LYS A 2 -59.16 5.24 40.56
N THR A 3 -58.42 4.36 39.89
CA THR A 3 -58.73 3.61 38.66
C THR A 3 -57.74 2.43 38.52
N VAL A 4 -58.28 1.26 38.20
CA VAL A 4 -57.57 0.08 37.68
C VAL A 4 -57.48 0.20 36.15
N LEU A 5 -56.43 -0.40 35.56
CA LEU A 5 -56.29 -0.80 34.14
C LEU A 5 -55.77 0.25 33.13
N PHE A 6 -54.56 0.02 32.62
CA PHE A 6 -54.08 0.19 31.23
C PHE A 6 -52.57 -0.11 31.24
N LEU A 7 -51.95 -0.96 30.44
CA LEU A 7 -52.39 -1.80 29.34
C LEU A 7 -51.27 -2.83 29.14
N LEU A 8 -51.61 -4.10 29.03
CA LEU A 8 -50.75 -5.16 28.54
C LEU A 8 -50.72 -5.03 27.01
N THR A 9 -49.57 -4.75 26.41
CA THR A 9 -49.28 -5.05 24.98
C THR A 9 -47.82 -5.47 24.90
N VAL A 10 -47.59 -6.78 25.05
CA VAL A 10 -47.30 -7.69 23.94
C VAL A 10 -45.91 -7.44 23.36
N ILE A 11 -45.00 -8.30 23.83
CA ILE A 11 -43.75 -8.68 23.19
C ILE A 11 -44.07 -9.13 21.75
N VAL A 12 -43.60 -8.37 20.77
CA VAL A 12 -43.18 -8.91 19.46
C VAL A 12 -41.83 -8.23 19.20
N LEU A 13 -40.71 -8.91 19.48
CA LEU A 13 -39.99 -9.63 18.44
C LEU A 13 -39.83 -8.80 17.17
N VAL A 14 -39.19 -7.65 17.30
CA VAL A 14 -38.37 -7.13 16.22
C VAL A 14 -36.93 -7.25 16.70
N GLY A 15 -36.46 -8.50 16.75
CA GLY A 15 -35.05 -8.77 16.58
C GLY A 15 -34.68 -8.29 15.18
N THR A 16 -34.32 -7.01 15.06
CA THR A 16 -33.48 -6.57 13.96
C THR A 16 -32.10 -7.12 14.26
N ASP A 17 -31.92 -8.40 13.95
CA ASP A 17 -30.64 -8.89 13.46
C ASP A 17 -30.35 -8.09 12.19
N LEU A 18 -29.84 -6.86 12.37
CA LEU A 18 -29.01 -6.16 11.41
C LEU A 18 -27.73 -6.98 11.27
N THR A 19 -27.87 -8.17 10.71
CA THR A 19 -26.81 -8.80 9.96
C THR A 19 -26.66 -7.93 8.73
N ALA A 20 -25.90 -6.84 8.89
CA ALA A 20 -25.19 -6.23 7.79
C ALA A 20 -24.29 -7.33 7.25
N GLN A 21 -24.85 -8.16 6.37
CA GLN A 21 -24.11 -9.08 5.54
C GLN A 21 -23.34 -8.16 4.61
N SER A 22 -22.19 -7.68 5.09
CA SER A 22 -21.20 -7.01 4.29
C SER A 22 -20.87 -8.00 3.19
N LYS A 23 -21.50 -7.83 2.02
CA LYS A 23 -21.01 -8.43 0.78
C LYS A 23 -19.56 -7.98 0.70
N SER A 24 -18.65 -8.88 1.03
CA SER A 24 -17.23 -8.72 0.74
C SER A 24 -17.16 -8.46 -0.75
N ARG A 25 -17.06 -7.19 -1.14
CA ARG A 25 -16.75 -6.83 -2.52
C ARG A 25 -15.34 -7.32 -2.73
N GLU A 26 -15.20 -8.47 -3.37
CA GLU A 26 -13.90 -8.94 -3.81
C GLU A 26 -13.28 -7.86 -4.69
N ILE A 27 -12.08 -7.42 -4.32
CA ILE A 27 -11.34 -6.42 -5.08
C ILE A 27 -10.77 -7.14 -6.31
N PRO A 28 -11.14 -6.73 -7.53
CA PRO A 28 -10.57 -7.34 -8.73
C PRO A 28 -9.05 -7.27 -8.69
N SER A 29 -8.41 -8.43 -8.73
CA SER A 29 -6.96 -8.55 -8.63
C SER A 29 -6.47 -9.70 -9.52
N LYS A 30 -5.26 -9.55 -10.03
CA LYS A 30 -4.61 -10.53 -10.90
C LYS A 30 -3.44 -11.15 -10.16
N LYS A 31 -3.56 -12.44 -9.84
CA LYS A 31 -2.43 -13.23 -9.38
C LYS A 31 -1.57 -13.61 -10.58
N ILE A 32 -0.27 -13.34 -10.51
CA ILE A 32 0.68 -13.77 -11.53
C ILE A 32 0.98 -15.25 -11.31
N SER A 33 0.87 -16.07 -12.36
CA SER A 33 1.21 -17.49 -12.29
C SER A 33 2.70 -17.69 -12.03
N SER A 34 3.06 -18.79 -11.38
CA SER A 34 4.45 -19.05 -10.96
C SER A 34 5.41 -19.06 -12.15
N GLU A 35 5.04 -19.64 -13.29
CA GLU A 35 5.89 -19.64 -14.50
C GLU A 35 6.07 -18.24 -15.11
N LYS A 36 5.22 -17.27 -14.75
CA LYS A 36 5.28 -15.89 -15.23
C LYS A 36 5.92 -14.91 -14.25
N ILE A 37 6.36 -15.36 -13.06
CA ILE A 37 6.98 -14.47 -12.06
C ILE A 37 8.24 -13.82 -12.63
N LYS A 38 9.19 -14.60 -13.15
CA LYS A 38 10.43 -14.05 -13.73
C LYS A 38 10.18 -13.02 -14.84
N PRO A 39 9.46 -13.34 -15.93
CA PRO A 39 9.24 -12.36 -16.99
C PRO A 39 8.44 -11.14 -16.52
N PHE A 40 7.51 -11.31 -15.56
CA PHE A 40 6.82 -10.18 -14.95
C PHE A 40 7.77 -9.27 -14.16
N VAL A 41 8.63 -9.86 -13.34
CA VAL A 41 9.65 -9.11 -12.56
C VAL A 41 10.59 -8.37 -13.50
N ASP A 42 11.11 -9.03 -14.55
CA ASP A 42 11.99 -8.39 -15.53
C ASP A 42 11.32 -7.18 -16.20
N SER A 43 10.05 -7.31 -16.61
CA SER A 43 9.26 -6.21 -17.16
C SER A 43 9.04 -5.09 -16.14
N LEU A 44 8.72 -5.45 -14.89
CA LEU A 44 8.50 -4.49 -13.81
C LEU A 44 9.77 -3.70 -13.48
N ARG A 45 10.93 -4.35 -13.46
CA ARG A 45 12.23 -3.70 -13.24
C ARG A 45 12.48 -2.64 -14.32
N GLN A 46 12.29 -3.00 -15.59
CA GLN A 46 12.44 -2.06 -16.71
C GLN A 46 11.47 -0.88 -16.59
N LYS A 47 10.19 -1.16 -16.31
CA LYS A 47 9.17 -0.13 -16.14
C LYS A 47 9.54 0.85 -15.02
N ILE A 48 9.90 0.35 -13.84
CA ILE A 48 10.27 1.19 -12.69
C ILE A 48 11.48 2.06 -13.02
N LEU A 49 12.52 1.50 -13.61
CA LEU A 49 13.72 2.26 -13.98
C LEU A 49 13.43 3.33 -15.03
N SER A 50 12.59 3.03 -16.01
CA SER A 50 12.15 4.00 -17.03
C SER A 50 11.30 5.11 -16.41
N ASP A 51 10.32 4.76 -15.57
CA ASP A 51 9.43 5.73 -14.93
C ASP A 51 10.20 6.67 -13.98
N THR A 52 11.26 6.19 -13.34
CA THR A 52 12.12 6.97 -12.45
C THR A 52 12.79 8.16 -13.15
N LEU A 53 12.93 8.12 -14.48
CA LEU A 53 13.43 9.28 -15.25
C LEU A 53 12.47 10.48 -15.19
N ARG A 54 11.21 10.27 -14.83
CA ARG A 54 10.21 11.31 -14.61
C ARG A 54 10.32 11.95 -13.23
N PHE A 55 11.21 11.47 -12.36
CA PHE A 55 11.39 12.02 -11.02
C PHE A 55 11.88 13.46 -11.07
N ASN A 56 11.10 14.36 -10.45
CA ASN A 56 11.51 15.72 -10.19
C ASN A 56 11.16 16.09 -8.76
N ARG A 57 12.16 16.51 -7.99
CA ARG A 57 11.99 16.91 -6.60
C ARG A 57 11.02 18.07 -6.41
N ARG A 58 10.85 18.93 -7.44
CA ARG A 58 9.91 20.06 -7.41
C ARG A 58 8.45 19.61 -7.42
N ASP A 59 8.18 18.40 -7.91
CA ASP A 59 6.83 17.84 -7.95
C ASP A 59 6.44 17.21 -6.61
N LEU A 60 7.34 17.21 -5.62
CA LEU A 60 7.04 16.69 -4.29
C LEU A 60 6.29 17.71 -3.45
N SER A 61 5.26 17.24 -2.76
CA SER A 61 4.53 18.01 -1.75
C SER A 61 4.52 17.26 -0.42
N HIS A 62 4.60 18.02 0.66
CA HIS A 62 4.62 17.51 2.02
C HIS A 62 3.37 17.98 2.77
N VAL A 63 2.49 17.04 3.12
CA VAL A 63 1.23 17.34 3.81
C VAL A 63 1.06 16.36 4.96
N ASN A 64 0.82 16.86 6.17
CA ASN A 64 0.55 16.06 7.37
C ASN A 64 1.62 14.97 7.65
N GLY A 65 2.90 15.29 7.43
CA GLY A 65 4.02 14.36 7.63
C GLY A 65 4.09 13.23 6.59
N ARG A 66 3.49 13.44 5.42
CA ARG A 66 3.56 12.55 4.27
C ARG A 66 4.15 13.27 3.07
N THR A 67 5.00 12.58 2.32
CA THR A 67 5.47 13.01 1.00
C THR A 67 4.61 12.38 -0.08
N LYS A 68 4.16 13.18 -1.05
CA LYS A 68 3.51 12.69 -2.27
C LYS A 68 4.08 13.41 -3.48
N ASN A 69 4.16 12.70 -4.60
CA ASN A 69 4.34 13.33 -5.90
C ASN A 69 3.01 13.95 -6.36
N GLN A 70 3.04 15.17 -6.87
CA GLN A 70 1.88 15.87 -7.45
C GLN A 70 1.43 15.20 -8.75
N ASN A 71 2.38 14.63 -9.51
CA ASN A 71 2.17 13.88 -10.74
C ASN A 71 2.65 12.44 -10.53
N PRO A 72 1.90 11.61 -9.79
CA PRO A 72 2.32 10.26 -9.48
C PRO A 72 2.45 9.41 -10.74
N TYR A 73 3.44 8.51 -10.74
CA TYR A 73 3.69 7.59 -11.86
C TYR A 73 4.08 6.18 -11.41
N SER A 74 4.36 5.98 -10.11
CA SER A 74 4.72 4.67 -9.57
C SER A 74 3.53 4.05 -8.87
N MET A 75 3.29 2.77 -9.14
CA MET A 75 2.38 1.96 -8.33
C MET A 75 2.90 1.84 -6.89
N LEU A 76 2.00 1.65 -5.93
CA LEU A 76 2.39 1.24 -4.60
C LEU A 76 2.94 -0.20 -4.66
N ILE A 77 4.13 -0.44 -4.13
CA ILE A 77 4.66 -1.80 -3.98
C ILE A 77 4.69 -2.17 -2.51
N THR A 78 4.03 -3.27 -2.15
CA THR A 78 4.04 -3.80 -0.78
C THR A 78 4.65 -5.19 -0.74
N VAL A 79 5.69 -5.35 0.08
CA VAL A 79 6.39 -6.62 0.27
C VAL A 79 5.98 -7.23 1.60
N ASN A 80 5.57 -8.51 1.56
CA ASN A 80 5.14 -9.30 2.72
C ASN A 80 4.08 -8.61 3.59
N MET A 81 3.22 -7.77 3.00
CA MET A 81 2.21 -6.97 3.71
C MET A 81 2.77 -6.07 4.83
N LYS A 82 4.09 -5.80 4.82
CA LYS A 82 4.80 -5.14 5.94
C LYS A 82 5.61 -3.93 5.50
N TYR A 83 6.15 -3.96 4.29
CA TYR A 83 7.06 -2.94 3.78
C TYR A 83 6.45 -2.31 2.54
N SER A 84 6.20 -1.01 2.60
CA SER A 84 5.51 -0.30 1.52
C SER A 84 6.41 0.76 0.89
N TYR A 85 6.54 0.71 -0.42
CA TYR A 85 7.43 1.55 -1.21
C TYR A 85 6.64 2.36 -2.22
N ARG A 86 6.84 3.68 -2.19
CA ARG A 86 6.50 4.60 -3.28
C ARG A 86 7.79 5.08 -3.92
N LEU A 87 8.01 4.69 -5.17
CA LEU A 87 9.28 4.96 -5.83
C LEU A 87 9.29 6.33 -6.51
N ASP A 88 8.12 6.93 -6.73
CA ASP A 88 7.93 8.27 -7.29
C ASP A 88 8.26 9.44 -6.34
N ILE A 89 8.68 9.16 -5.11
CA ILE A 89 9.01 10.16 -4.07
C ILE A 89 10.44 10.03 -3.53
N VAL A 90 11.28 9.21 -4.15
CA VAL A 90 12.67 8.98 -3.73
C VAL A 90 13.64 9.20 -4.88
N GLU A 91 14.88 9.53 -4.54
CA GLU A 91 15.95 9.78 -5.52
C GLU A 91 16.31 8.51 -6.31
N ASN A 92 16.77 8.70 -7.55
CA ASN A 92 16.98 7.61 -8.52
C ASN A 92 17.91 6.49 -8.01
N HIS A 93 18.91 6.81 -7.19
CA HIS A 93 19.83 5.80 -6.63
C HIS A 93 19.11 4.85 -5.65
N LEU A 94 18.18 5.37 -4.83
CA LEU A 94 17.38 4.56 -3.90
C LEU A 94 16.41 3.64 -4.66
N VAL A 95 15.89 4.08 -5.81
CA VAL A 95 15.07 3.22 -6.67
C VAL A 95 15.90 2.06 -7.22
N LYS A 96 17.14 2.31 -7.64
CA LYS A 96 18.05 1.25 -8.12
C LYS A 96 18.35 0.23 -7.02
N GLU A 97 18.60 0.68 -5.79
CA GLU A 97 18.77 -0.21 -4.64
C GLU A 97 17.55 -1.10 -4.45
N PHE A 98 16.34 -0.51 -4.45
CA PHE A 98 15.10 -1.26 -4.35
C PHE A 98 14.97 -2.33 -5.46
N VAL A 99 15.21 -1.95 -6.72
CA VAL A 99 15.11 -2.85 -7.88
C VAL A 99 16.09 -4.01 -7.76
N ASN A 100 17.31 -3.75 -7.31
CA ASN A 100 18.35 -4.78 -7.21
C ASN A 100 18.13 -5.72 -6.03
N SER A 101 17.60 -5.23 -4.91
CA SER A 101 17.44 -6.02 -3.68
C SER A 101 16.09 -6.73 -3.58
N ILE A 102 15.00 -6.08 -3.98
CA ILE A 102 13.63 -6.58 -3.77
C ILE A 102 13.10 -7.30 -5.00
N LEU A 103 13.40 -6.81 -6.21
CA LEU A 103 12.86 -7.36 -7.45
C LEU A 103 13.76 -8.44 -8.04
N ASP A 104 14.09 -9.43 -7.22
CA ASP A 104 14.75 -10.66 -7.62
C ASP A 104 13.72 -11.79 -7.65
N SER A 105 13.46 -12.34 -8.84
CA SER A 105 12.46 -13.37 -9.03
C SER A 105 12.74 -14.64 -8.23
N GLU A 106 14.01 -14.93 -7.91
CA GLU A 106 14.39 -16.10 -7.13
C GLU A 106 13.93 -16.01 -5.67
N ASN A 107 13.61 -14.82 -5.19
CA ASN A 107 13.19 -14.57 -3.82
C ASN A 107 11.67 -14.45 -3.66
N ILE A 108 10.92 -14.45 -4.76
CA ILE A 108 9.49 -14.13 -4.80
C ILE A 108 8.65 -15.40 -4.92
N GLU A 109 7.75 -15.60 -3.97
CA GLU A 109 6.78 -16.70 -3.96
C GLU A 109 5.54 -16.37 -4.81
N SER A 110 5.02 -15.14 -4.68
CA SER A 110 3.84 -14.73 -5.44
C SER A 110 3.76 -13.23 -5.63
N ILE A 111 3.09 -12.84 -6.72
CA ILE A 111 2.78 -11.46 -7.03
C ILE A 111 1.27 -11.34 -7.26
N VAL A 112 0.64 -10.37 -6.60
CA VAL A 112 -0.74 -9.97 -6.86
C VAL A 112 -0.73 -8.52 -7.33
N PHE A 113 -1.41 -8.28 -8.45
CA PHE A 113 -1.49 -6.99 -9.11
C PHE A 113 -2.93 -6.47 -9.07
N ILE A 114 -3.10 -5.20 -8.69
CA ILE A 114 -4.37 -4.49 -8.67
C ILE A 114 -4.22 -3.24 -9.52
N GLU A 115 -5.06 -3.13 -10.54
CA GLU A 115 -5.13 -1.97 -11.43
C GLU A 115 -5.68 -0.75 -10.70
N LYS A 116 -5.32 0.45 -11.18
CA LYS A 116 -5.67 1.72 -10.53
C LYS A 116 -7.18 1.92 -10.38
N GLU A 117 -7.95 1.41 -11.34
CA GLU A 117 -9.42 1.45 -11.36
C GLU A 117 -10.04 0.60 -10.25
N ASN A 118 -9.30 -0.43 -9.81
CA ASN A 118 -9.74 -1.42 -8.84
C ASN A 118 -9.11 -1.20 -7.47
N THR A 119 -8.18 -0.25 -7.33
CA THR A 119 -7.49 -0.04 -6.05
C THR A 119 -8.49 0.36 -4.97
N PRO A 120 -8.56 -0.41 -3.87
CA PRO A 120 -9.57 -0.20 -2.86
C PRO A 120 -9.35 1.13 -2.15
N ILE A 121 -10.42 1.68 -1.58
CA ILE A 121 -10.36 2.79 -0.61
C ILE A 121 -9.31 2.48 0.49
N LEU A 122 -9.09 1.19 0.82
CA LEU A 122 -8.10 0.70 1.78
C LEU A 122 -6.63 0.98 1.41
N GLY A 123 -6.27 1.08 0.13
CA GLY A 123 -4.93 1.51 -0.31
C GLY A 123 -4.72 3.03 -0.14
N GLY A 124 -5.82 3.77 0.04
CA GLY A 124 -5.87 5.22 0.13
C GLY A 124 -5.26 5.91 -1.09
N HIS A 125 -5.02 7.22 -0.98
CA HIS A 125 -4.35 8.02 -2.02
C HIS A 125 -2.95 7.49 -2.41
N MET A 126 -2.35 6.62 -1.60
CA MET A 126 -1.00 6.09 -1.84
C MET A 126 -0.94 5.04 -2.95
N ALA A 127 -2.06 4.38 -3.24
CA ALA A 127 -2.18 3.38 -4.29
C ALA A 127 -2.96 3.92 -5.51
N SER A 128 -2.95 5.24 -5.73
CA SER A 128 -3.71 5.89 -6.80
C SER A 128 -3.32 5.43 -8.21
N GLU A 129 -2.07 4.99 -8.39
CA GLU A 129 -1.57 4.41 -9.64
C GLU A 129 -1.68 2.88 -9.69
N GLY A 130 -2.42 2.29 -8.75
CA GLY A 130 -2.55 0.84 -8.57
C GLY A 130 -1.59 0.27 -7.50
N TRP A 131 -1.66 -1.05 -7.30
CA TRP A 131 -0.95 -1.74 -6.23
C TRP A 131 -0.34 -3.07 -6.71
N ILE A 132 0.94 -3.29 -6.38
CA ILE A 132 1.62 -4.58 -6.50
C ILE A 132 1.90 -5.12 -5.10
N PHE A 133 1.42 -6.32 -4.81
CA PHE A 133 1.79 -7.10 -3.63
C PHE A 133 2.79 -8.17 -4.02
N ILE A 134 3.91 -8.20 -3.31
CA ILE A 134 4.96 -9.21 -3.45
C ILE A 134 5.02 -10.00 -2.15
N THR A 135 4.84 -11.31 -2.25
CA THR A 135 5.13 -12.24 -1.16
C THR A 135 6.45 -12.92 -1.47
N LEU A 136 7.36 -12.89 -0.50
CA LEU A 136 8.66 -13.54 -0.61
C LEU A 136 8.60 -14.99 -0.13
N ILE A 137 9.49 -15.82 -0.64
CA ILE A 137 9.68 -17.19 -0.17
C ILE A 137 9.94 -17.19 1.34
N PRO A 138 9.32 -18.11 2.12
CA PRO A 138 9.49 -18.16 3.56
C PRO A 138 10.95 -18.22 4.00
N LYS A 139 11.29 -17.48 5.06
CA LYS A 139 12.61 -17.42 5.70
C LYS A 139 13.73 -16.78 4.87
N ILE A 140 13.45 -16.24 3.68
CA ILE A 140 14.46 -15.49 2.95
C ILE A 140 14.91 -14.26 3.74
N LYS A 141 16.22 -14.00 3.73
CA LYS A 141 16.81 -12.84 4.38
C LYS A 141 17.12 -11.79 3.33
N LEU A 142 16.35 -10.71 3.31
CA LEU A 142 16.60 -9.52 2.51
C LEU A 142 16.82 -8.32 3.42
N ASP A 143 17.65 -7.39 2.96
CA ASP A 143 17.66 -6.05 3.50
C ASP A 143 16.45 -5.26 2.96
N PHE A 144 15.64 -4.74 3.88
CA PHE A 144 14.49 -3.92 3.53
C PHE A 144 14.75 -2.42 3.72
N GLU A 145 15.92 -2.01 4.24
CA GLU A 145 16.33 -0.59 4.34
C GLU A 145 16.75 0.01 2.99
N VAL A 146 16.04 -0.34 1.91
CA VAL A 146 16.27 0.13 0.55
C VAL A 146 15.13 1.06 0.10
N GLY A 147 15.29 1.77 -1.02
CA GLY A 147 14.20 2.59 -1.54
C GLY A 147 13.73 3.69 -0.59
N GLY A 148 14.62 4.14 0.31
CA GLY A 148 14.32 5.13 1.35
C GLY A 148 13.36 4.64 2.45
N LEU A 149 13.19 3.31 2.61
CA LEU A 149 12.31 2.75 3.63
C LEU A 149 12.77 3.15 5.03
N LYS A 150 11.82 3.55 5.88
CA LYS A 150 12.06 3.83 7.29
C LYS A 150 11.21 2.91 8.16
N TYR A 151 11.84 2.26 9.13
CA TYR A 151 11.12 1.43 10.09
C TYR A 151 10.32 2.26 11.10
N ARG A 152 9.11 1.78 11.42
CA ARG A 152 8.31 2.38 12.49
C ARG A 152 8.79 1.86 13.84
N LYS A 153 9.53 2.69 14.59
CA LYS A 153 9.94 2.39 15.98
C LYS A 153 8.71 2.08 16.84
N GLY A 154 8.82 1.12 17.76
CA GLY A 154 7.81 0.82 18.78
C GLY A 154 6.66 -0.11 18.34
N LYS A 155 6.65 -0.66 17.12
CA LYS A 155 5.65 -1.67 16.71
C LYS A 155 6.14 -3.09 16.98
N LYS A 156 5.26 -3.96 17.49
CA LYS A 156 5.50 -5.41 17.69
C LYS A 156 5.89 -6.15 16.40
N ARG A 157 5.58 -5.60 15.22
CA ARG A 157 5.93 -6.15 13.90
C ARG A 157 6.88 -5.19 13.19
N LYS A 158 8.05 -5.68 12.76
CA LYS A 158 8.97 -4.95 11.88
C LYS A 158 8.23 -4.64 10.58
N GLY A 159 8.01 -3.35 10.33
CA GLY A 159 7.28 -2.82 9.19
C GLY A 159 7.70 -1.39 8.96
N GLY A 160 7.59 -0.92 7.73
CA GLY A 160 8.15 0.36 7.33
C GLY A 160 7.52 0.88 6.05
N ASP A 161 7.73 2.16 5.82
CA ASP A 161 7.37 2.83 4.59
C ASP A 161 8.32 4.00 4.32
N ASN A 162 8.34 4.48 3.08
CA ASN A 162 9.19 5.60 2.65
C ASN A 162 8.44 6.93 2.50
N PHE A 163 7.13 6.95 2.74
CA PHE A 163 6.28 8.13 2.57
C PHE A 163 5.90 8.83 3.88
N LEU A 164 6.02 8.20 5.06
CA LEU A 164 5.87 8.86 6.37
C LEU A 164 7.19 9.52 6.78
N GLN A 165 7.44 10.71 6.27
CA GLN A 165 8.61 11.52 6.64
C GLN A 165 8.17 12.60 7.64
N ARG A 166 8.60 12.49 8.91
CA ARG A 166 8.52 13.57 9.91
C ARG A 166 9.85 14.35 9.92
N LYS A 167 9.79 15.69 9.94
CA LYS A 167 10.94 16.59 9.66
C LYS A 167 12.20 16.33 10.48
N LYS A 168 13.34 16.24 9.76
CA LYS A 168 14.46 17.16 9.92
C LYS A 168 15.09 17.38 8.54
N GLY A 169 15.08 18.63 8.04
CA GLY A 169 15.62 19.00 6.71
C GLY A 169 14.60 19.20 5.58
N GLU A 170 13.34 19.54 5.86
CA GLU A 170 12.43 19.98 4.79
C GLU A 170 12.93 21.26 4.12
N ILE A 171 12.99 21.28 2.79
CA ILE A 171 13.09 22.51 2.01
C ILE A 171 11.73 23.19 2.10
N MET A 172 11.68 24.27 2.88
CA MET A 172 10.54 25.17 2.94
C MET A 172 10.57 26.05 1.69
N ILE A 173 9.70 25.79 0.71
CA ILE A 173 9.35 26.85 -0.26
C ILE A 173 8.20 27.61 0.37
N ARG A 174 8.50 28.79 0.92
CA ARG A 174 7.48 29.77 1.29
C ARG A 174 7.01 30.46 0.01
N THR A 175 5.71 30.47 -0.20
CA THR A 175 4.99 31.59 -0.81
C THR A 175 3.89 31.95 0.16
#